data_AF-A0A2I2Z8A6-F1
#
_entry.id   AF-A0A2I2Z8A6-F1
#
_cell.length_a   1.000
_cell.length_b   1.000
_cell.length_c   1.000
_cell.angle_alpha   90.00
_cell.angle_beta   90.00
_cell.angle_gamma   90.00
#
_symmetry.space_group_name_H-M   'P 1'
#
loop_
_entity.id
_entity.type
_entity.pdbx_description
1 polymer ?
#
loop_
_entity_poly.entity_id
_entity_poly.type
_entity_poly.pdbx_seq_one_letter_code
_entity_poly.pdbx_strand_id
1 'polypeptide(L)'
;MSNRVVRWEASHSGNWYAASGPQLNAQLEGWLSQVKSTKRPARAIIAPYAGYTYCGSCATHAYKQVDPSITQGIFILGRRSPSLISTH
;
A
#
# COMPACT_ATOMS: atom_id res chain seq x y z
N MET A 1 -21.83 19.37 18.59
CA MET A 1 -21.69 18.81 17.23
C MET A 1 -20.31 18.20 17.13
N SER A 2 -20.20 16.86 17.15
CA SER A 2 -18.92 16.15 17.14
C SER A 2 -18.27 16.28 15.76
N ASN A 3 -17.08 16.87 15.73
CA ASN A 3 -16.31 17.06 14.51
C ASN A 3 -15.82 15.68 14.04
N ARG A 4 -16.57 15.04 13.14
CA ARG A 4 -16.15 13.77 12.54
C ARG A 4 -14.83 14.03 11.82
N VAL A 5 -13.77 13.38 12.27
CA VAL A 5 -12.49 13.36 11.55
C VAL A 5 -12.75 12.68 10.20
N VAL A 6 -12.83 13.48 9.13
CA VAL A 6 -13.15 13.02 7.77
C VAL A 6 -11.92 12.46 7.05
N ARG A 7 -10.73 12.58 7.67
CA ARG A 7 -9.44 12.21 7.07
C ARG A 7 -8.56 11.51 8.10
N TRP A 8 -8.14 10.29 7.78
CA TRP A 8 -7.16 9.55 8.57
C TRP A 8 -5.77 10.12 8.30
N GLU A 9 -4.99 10.34 9.36
CA GLU A 9 -3.58 10.73 9.20
C GLU A 9 -2.72 9.55 8.77
N ALA A 10 -1.73 9.84 7.92
CA ALA A 10 -0.71 8.89 7.52
C ALA A 10 0.34 8.73 8.63
N SER A 11 -0.05 8.21 9.79
CA SER A 11 0.77 8.16 11.02
C SER A 11 2.07 7.33 10.88
N HIS A 12 2.18 6.51 9.83
CA HIS A 12 3.37 5.69 9.55
C HIS A 12 4.27 6.27 8.45
N SER A 13 3.91 7.43 7.89
CA SER A 13 4.75 8.15 6.92
C SER A 13 6.02 8.66 7.59
N GLY A 14 7.17 8.49 6.93
CA GLY A 14 8.49 8.83 7.46
C GLY A 14 9.21 7.68 8.17
N ASN A 15 8.49 6.67 8.68
CA ASN A 15 9.09 5.50 9.33
C ASN A 15 8.94 4.23 8.48
N TRP A 16 7.77 4.00 7.86
CA TRP A 16 7.49 2.79 7.06
C TRP A 16 7.58 3.01 5.55
N TYR A 17 7.49 4.26 5.11
CA TYR A 17 7.65 4.73 3.74
C TYR A 17 8.09 6.19 3.74
N ALA A 18 8.69 6.66 2.65
CA ALA A 18 9.13 8.04 2.51
C ALA A 18 7.95 9.01 2.76
N ALA A 19 8.16 10.00 3.64
CA ALA A 19 7.19 11.06 3.88
C ALA A 19 7.05 12.02 2.68
N SER A 20 8.09 12.09 1.83
CA SER A 20 8.10 12.87 0.60
C SER A 20 7.36 12.14 -0.51
N GLY A 21 6.23 12.70 -0.95
CA GLY A 21 5.42 12.17 -2.06
C GLY A 21 6.20 11.95 -3.37
N PRO A 22 6.99 12.93 -3.84
CA PRO A 22 7.81 12.76 -5.05
C PRO A 22 8.83 11.63 -4.94
N GLN A 23 9.47 11.49 -3.77
CA GLN A 23 10.46 10.44 -3.52
C GLN A 23 9.81 9.05 -3.50
N LEU A 24 8.63 8.94 -2.88
CA LEU A 24 7.87 7.70 -2.86
C LEU A 24 7.41 7.31 -4.27
N ASN A 25 6.91 8.27 -5.05
CA ASN A 25 6.47 8.01 -6.42
C ASN A 25 7.60 7.48 -7.29
N ALA A 26 8.79 8.11 -7.23
CA ALA A 26 9.95 7.65 -7.99
C ALA A 26 10.39 6.23 -7.59
N GLN A 27 10.32 5.88 -6.30
CA GLN A 27 10.61 4.53 -5.83
C GLN A 27 9.61 3.49 -6.36
N LEU A 28 8.31 3.83 -6.34
CA LEU A 28 7.24 2.96 -6.84
C LEU A 28 7.33 2.77 -8.35
N GLU A 29 7.57 3.84 -9.12
CA GLU A 29 7.77 3.77 -10.56
C GLU A 29 8.99 2.92 -10.92
N GLY A 30 10.09 3.06 -10.15
CA GLY A 30 11.27 2.22 -10.29
C GLY A 30 10.94 0.74 -10.18
N TRP A 31 10.24 0.32 -9.13
CA TRP A 31 9.83 -1.09 -8.97
C TRP A 31 8.80 -1.53 -10.03
N LEU A 32 7.85 -0.67 -10.40
CA LEU A 32 6.81 -0.99 -11.39
C LEU A 32 7.39 -1.17 -12.79
N SER A 33 8.50 -0.51 -13.10
CA SER A 33 9.21 -0.64 -14.38
C SER A 33 9.89 -2.00 -14.54
N GLN A 34 10.28 -2.64 -13.43
CA GLN A 34 10.98 -3.92 -13.41
C GLN A 34 10.04 -5.13 -13.55
N VAL A 35 8.73 -4.93 -13.36
CA VAL A 35 7.73 -6.01 -13.37
C VAL A 35 6.96 -6.04 -14.69
N LYS A 36 6.92 -7.22 -15.32
CA LYS A 36 6.05 -7.51 -16.47
C LYS A 36 4.61 -7.82 -16.01
N SER A 37 3.63 -7.20 -16.66
CA SER A 37 2.21 -7.52 -16.46
C SER A 37 1.84 -8.80 -17.21
N THR A 38 1.66 -9.91 -16.49
CA THR A 38 1.43 -11.26 -17.07
C THR A 38 0.06 -11.82 -16.73
N LYS A 39 -0.68 -11.24 -15.77
CA LYS A 39 -1.96 -11.72 -15.26
C LYS A 39 -3.00 -10.59 -15.14
N ARG A 40 -3.21 -9.83 -16.21
CA ARG A 40 -4.26 -8.80 -16.27
C ARG A 40 -5.58 -9.39 -16.80
N PRO A 41 -6.75 -9.00 -16.25
CA PRO A 41 -6.95 -8.16 -15.07
C PRO A 41 -6.99 -8.99 -13.76
N ALA A 42 -6.14 -8.66 -12.79
CA ALA A 42 -6.22 -9.26 -11.47
C ALA A 42 -7.41 -8.71 -10.67
N ARG A 43 -8.32 -9.59 -10.25
CA ARG A 43 -9.49 -9.23 -9.40
C ARG A 43 -9.17 -9.17 -7.91
N ALA A 44 -8.11 -9.84 -7.49
CA ALA A 44 -7.62 -9.86 -6.12
C ALA A 44 -6.09 -9.96 -6.14
N ILE A 45 -5.45 -9.27 -5.21
CA ILE A 45 -4.00 -9.29 -5.02
C ILE A 45 -3.71 -9.50 -3.53
N ILE A 46 -2.69 -10.29 -3.23
CA ILE A 46 -2.16 -10.43 -1.87
C ILE A 46 -0.77 -9.82 -1.90
N ALA A 47 -0.59 -8.74 -1.15
CA ALA A 47 0.68 -8.03 -1.04
C ALA A 47 1.11 -7.99 0.44
N PRO A 48 2.41 -8.17 0.72
CA PRO A 48 2.95 -7.98 2.07
C PRO A 48 2.85 -6.50 2.48
N TYR A 49 2.56 -6.25 3.78
CA TYR A 49 2.40 -4.89 4.34
C TYR A 49 3.62 -4.41 5.15
N ALA A 50 4.71 -5.19 5.21
CA ALA A 50 5.95 -4.75 5.84
C ALA A 50 6.48 -3.47 5.14
N GLY A 51 7.26 -2.64 5.84
CA GLY A 51 7.71 -1.35 5.28
C GLY A 51 8.26 -1.46 3.84
N TYR A 52 8.02 -0.43 3.02
CA TYR A 52 8.30 -0.46 1.57
C TYR A 52 9.77 -0.77 1.26
N THR A 53 10.69 -0.46 2.16
CA THR A 53 12.12 -0.79 2.06
C THR A 53 12.39 -2.29 2.01
N TYR A 54 11.58 -3.12 2.68
CA TYR A 54 11.82 -4.57 2.77
C TYR A 54 11.01 -5.37 1.75
N CYS A 55 9.76 -4.98 1.48
CA CYS A 55 8.88 -5.75 0.58
C CYS A 55 8.25 -4.95 -0.57
N GLY A 56 8.72 -3.73 -0.84
CA GLY A 56 8.20 -2.87 -1.92
C GLY A 56 8.28 -3.53 -3.30
N SER A 57 9.42 -4.14 -3.63
CA SER A 57 9.60 -4.86 -4.90
C SER A 57 8.65 -6.06 -5.04
N CYS A 58 8.50 -6.87 -3.98
CA CYS A 58 7.59 -8.01 -3.96
C CYS A 58 6.11 -7.59 -4.08
N ALA A 59 5.69 -6.57 -3.32
CA ALA A 59 4.33 -6.04 -3.39
C ALA A 59 4.01 -5.51 -4.81
N THR A 60 5.01 -4.92 -5.47
CA THR A 60 4.87 -4.37 -6.82
C THR A 60 4.53 -5.44 -7.87
N HIS A 61 4.98 -6.68 -7.69
CA HIS A 61 4.58 -7.79 -8.56
C HIS A 61 3.08 -8.05 -8.55
N ALA A 62 2.44 -7.87 -7.39
CA ALA A 62 1.00 -8.02 -7.23
C ALA A 62 0.26 -6.81 -7.80
N TYR A 63 0.67 -5.59 -7.45
CA TYR A 63 0.04 -4.36 -7.91
C TYR A 63 0.08 -4.17 -9.43
N LYS A 64 1.15 -4.60 -10.11
CA LYS A 64 1.27 -4.45 -11.58
C LYS A 64 0.18 -5.18 -12.37
N GLN A 65 -0.42 -6.22 -11.77
CA GLN A 65 -1.49 -7.02 -12.39
C GLN A 65 -2.87 -6.37 -12.30
N VAL A 66 -3.03 -5.34 -11.47
CA VAL A 66 -4.27 -4.56 -11.40
C VAL A 66 -4.37 -3.69 -12.65
N ASP A 67 -5.53 -3.73 -13.29
CA ASP A 67 -5.84 -2.88 -14.42
C ASP A 67 -6.79 -1.75 -13.97
N PRO A 68 -6.32 -0.48 -13.96
CA PRO A 68 -7.14 0.65 -13.53
C PRO A 68 -8.26 0.99 -14.52
N SER A 69 -8.22 0.49 -15.77
CA SER A 69 -9.32 0.69 -16.73
C SER A 69 -10.56 -0.13 -16.40
N ILE A 70 -10.39 -1.24 -15.68
CA ILE A 70 -11.45 -2.19 -15.31
C ILE A 70 -11.79 -2.08 -13.82
N THR A 71 -10.79 -1.81 -12.97
CA THR A 71 -10.95 -1.80 -11.52
C THR A 71 -11.47 -0.45 -11.02
N GLN A 72 -12.77 -0.37 -10.73
CA GLN A 72 -13.40 0.87 -10.23
C GLN A 72 -13.43 1.01 -8.71
N GLY A 73 -13.25 -0.09 -7.97
CA GLY A 73 -13.30 -0.11 -6.51
C GLY A 73 -12.23 -1.02 -5.93
N ILE A 74 -11.55 -0.57 -4.87
CA ILE A 74 -10.48 -1.30 -4.20
C ILE A 74 -10.91 -1.55 -2.75
N PHE A 75 -10.99 -2.82 -2.37
CA PHE A 75 -11.21 -3.25 -0.99
C PHE A 75 -9.87 -3.64 -0.37
N ILE A 76 -9.49 -3.00 0.73
CA ILE A 76 -8.25 -3.28 1.45
C ILE A 76 -8.61 -4.07 2.72
N LEU A 77 -8.19 -5.34 2.77
CA LEU A 77 -8.37 -6.21 3.91
C LEU A 77 -7.01 -6.44 4.57
N GLY A 78 -6.81 -5.84 5.75
CA GLY A 78 -5.60 -6.00 6.54
C GLY A 78 -5.90 -6.69 7.87
N ARG A 79 -5.00 -7.57 8.31
CA ARG A 79 -5.00 -8.02 9.71
C ARG A 79 -4.48 -6.88 10.58
N ARG A 80 -5.26 -6.47 11.58
CA ARG A 80 -4.74 -5.64 12.67
C ARG A 80 -3.86 -6.53 13.55
N SER A 81 -2.57 -6.22 13.65
CA SER A 81 -1.74 -6.80 14.72
C SER A 81 -2.31 -6.33 16.07
N PRO A 82 -2.60 -7.23 17.02
CA PRO A 82 -2.99 -6.83 18.37
C PRO A 82 -1.75 -6.26 19.06
N SER A 83 -1.52 -4.96 18.93
CA SER A 83 -0.64 -4.23 19.82
C SER A 83 -1.25 -4.31 21.22
N LEU A 84 -0.51 -4.95 22.13
CA LEU A 84 -0.74 -5.05 23.56
C LEU A 84 -1.49 -3.84 24.12
N ILE A 85 -2.64 -4.08 24.74
CA ILE A 85 -3.25 -3.14 25.68
C ILE A 85 -2.30 -3.11 26.88
N SER A 86 -1.34 -2.19 26.86
CA SER A 86 -0.62 -1.82 28.09
C SER A 86 -1.53 -0.84 28.83
N THR A 87 -2.39 -1.38 29.69
CA THR A 87 -2.98 -0.61 30.80
C THR A 87 -1.87 -0.03 31.65
N HIS A 88 -1.81 1.29 31.72
CA HIS A 88 -1.39 2.03 32.90
C HIS A 88 -2.39 3.16 33.12
#